data_AF-A0A7K4HHR7-F1
#
_entry.id   AF-A0A7K4HHR7-F1
#
_cell.length_a   1.000
_cell.length_b   1.000
_cell.length_c   1.000
_cell.angle_alpha   90.00
_cell.angle_beta   90.00
_cell.angle_gamma   90.00
#
_symmetry.space_group_name_H-M   'P 1'
#
loop_
_entity.id
_entity.type
_entity.pdbx_description
1 polymer ?
#
loop_
_entity_poly.entity_id
_entity_poly.type
_entity_poly.pdbx_seq_one_letter_code
_entity_poly.pdbx_strand_id
1 'polypeptide(L)'
;MRKQLKAILIIIPVLIALGITLTFVLPYFKQPDQPPTSKGLVYIYVHSSIYSGLTPEIQQYETDVSNQGYDTKVINWTSAIVATLKQNLTNAYPLGLKGAVFIGNIPHAMVDMWGQYASDFYYMDLDGQWDDIFPPDGMPEAHSNGTGDMYPEIWIGRINPSSLNNVNITQAYKDYFARNHAYRMGTLTRPHKALLYIDDSWSQWYDEYLSNFTAYSDVDCFWDNSTTTPANYLNNLTQNYEFVQLLVHSTQQDHYFGIGNPPSEGYVNYTNILNTNTTPLFYNLFACSACDFTTSNNLGTQYLFSNSSLAVIGSTRTGGMNMYQSFYDELNNGKIFGEALKTWFRDPNYGPYGPWWSHQYSMGMTILGDPLLTI
;
A
#
# COMPACT_ATOMS: atom_id res chain seq x y z
N MET A 1 32.31 -37.93 33.12
CA MET A 1 32.85 -38.86 34.13
C MET A 1 32.95 -38.11 35.46
N ARG A 2 32.14 -38.50 36.47
CA ARG A 2 32.34 -38.40 37.94
C ARG A 2 32.68 -37.01 38.55
N LYS A 3 32.03 -36.49 39.60
CA LYS A 3 31.26 -37.11 40.70
C LYS A 3 30.52 -36.00 41.48
N GLN A 4 29.32 -36.31 41.94
CA GLN A 4 28.64 -35.62 43.05
C GLN A 4 29.32 -35.92 44.40
N LEU A 5 29.16 -35.03 45.39
CA LEU A 5 29.02 -35.34 46.83
C LEU A 5 28.39 -34.09 47.48
N LYS A 6 27.08 -34.06 47.77
CA LYS A 6 26.42 -34.48 49.02
C LYS A 6 27.04 -33.90 50.29
N ALA A 7 26.39 -32.88 50.86
CA ALA A 7 26.34 -32.69 52.30
C ALA A 7 24.91 -33.01 52.76
N ILE A 8 24.83 -34.04 53.59
CA ILE A 8 23.65 -34.56 54.27
C ILE A 8 23.51 -33.78 55.59
N LEU A 9 22.31 -33.31 55.90
CA LEU A 9 21.90 -33.09 57.28
C LEU A 9 20.53 -33.74 57.50
N ILE A 10 20.50 -34.80 58.30
CA ILE A 10 19.34 -35.44 58.92
C ILE A 10 19.65 -35.32 60.43
N ILE A 11 18.78 -34.83 61.32
CA ILE A 11 17.72 -35.60 62.00
C ILE A 11 16.70 -34.65 62.70
N ILE A 12 15.43 -35.08 62.59
CA ILE A 12 14.12 -34.62 63.10
C ILE A 12 13.90 -35.12 64.56
N PRO A 13 13.12 -34.48 65.49
CA PRO A 13 11.69 -34.80 65.62
C PRO A 13 10.69 -33.72 66.13
N VAL A 14 9.55 -33.69 65.42
CA VAL A 14 8.15 -33.69 65.93
C VAL A 14 7.69 -32.52 66.80
N LEU A 15 6.77 -31.70 66.27
CA LEU A 15 5.42 -31.51 66.82
C LEU A 15 4.56 -30.64 65.87
N ILE A 16 3.44 -31.22 65.45
CA ILE A 16 2.36 -30.57 64.69
C ILE A 16 1.59 -29.66 65.66
N ALA A 17 1.61 -28.34 65.44
CA ALA A 17 0.51 -27.45 65.80
C ALA A 17 0.71 -26.07 65.15
N LEU A 18 -0.35 -25.58 64.52
CA LEU A 18 -0.56 -24.25 63.92
C LEU A 18 0.08 -24.02 62.55
N GLY A 19 -0.77 -24.18 61.52
CA GLY A 19 -0.45 -23.92 60.12
C GLY A 19 -0.17 -22.45 59.87
N ILE A 20 1.12 -22.14 59.73
CA ILE A 20 1.59 -20.95 59.03
C ILE A 20 2.59 -21.43 57.98
N THR A 21 2.09 -21.69 56.77
CA THR A 21 2.96 -21.88 55.61
C THR A 21 3.57 -20.52 55.28
N LEU A 22 4.86 -20.34 55.59
CA LEU A 22 5.65 -19.24 55.04
C LEU A 22 5.86 -19.51 53.54
N THR A 23 5.01 -18.96 52.70
CA THR A 23 5.26 -18.87 51.26
C THR A 23 6.35 -17.83 51.03
N PHE A 24 7.58 -18.28 50.80
CA PHE A 24 8.59 -17.44 50.19
C PHE A 24 8.14 -17.11 48.76
N VAL A 25 7.57 -15.92 48.57
CA VAL A 25 7.36 -15.35 47.24
C VAL A 25 8.74 -14.94 46.73
N LEU A 26 9.36 -15.81 45.94
CA LEU A 26 10.48 -15.41 45.09
C LEU A 26 9.94 -14.34 44.13
N PRO A 27 10.52 -13.13 44.06
CA PRO A 27 10.13 -12.17 43.05
C PRO A 27 10.36 -12.84 41.69
N TYR A 28 9.27 -13.02 40.96
CA TYR A 28 9.30 -13.43 39.57
C TYR A 28 9.98 -12.30 38.81
N PHE A 29 11.29 -12.41 38.59
CA PHE A 29 11.99 -11.57 37.63
C PHE A 29 11.41 -11.91 36.27
N LYS A 30 10.44 -11.10 35.80
CA LYS A 30 10.02 -11.11 34.41
C LYS A 30 11.30 -10.87 33.61
N GLN A 31 11.74 -11.87 32.87
CA GLN A 31 12.80 -11.70 31.88
C GLN A 31 12.38 -10.48 31.03
N PRO A 32 13.27 -9.49 30.80
CA PRO A 32 12.91 -8.39 29.93
C PRO A 32 12.41 -9.00 28.61
N ASP A 33 11.20 -8.61 28.22
CA ASP A 33 10.58 -9.06 26.97
C ASP A 33 11.66 -8.86 25.90
N GLN A 34 12.04 -9.94 25.21
CA GLN A 34 12.97 -9.83 24.09
C GLN A 34 12.41 -8.70 23.20
N PRO A 35 13.23 -7.71 22.78
CA PRO A 35 12.74 -6.71 21.86
C PRO A 35 12.09 -7.45 20.69
N PRO A 36 10.86 -7.08 20.29
CA PRO A 36 10.14 -7.81 19.27
C PRO A 36 11.05 -7.99 18.06
N THR A 37 11.19 -9.23 17.59
CA THR A 37 11.97 -9.53 16.40
C THR A 37 11.43 -8.66 15.27
N SER A 38 12.32 -7.86 14.65
CA SER A 38 11.98 -6.94 13.56
C SER A 38 11.11 -7.63 12.49
N LYS A 39 10.08 -6.92 12.01
CA LYS A 39 9.23 -7.35 10.89
C LYS A 39 9.98 -7.31 9.55
N GLY A 40 11.19 -6.74 9.53
CA GLY A 40 12.07 -6.61 8.37
C GLY A 40 12.46 -5.15 8.12
N LEU A 41 13.30 -4.95 7.11
CA LEU A 41 13.88 -3.66 6.77
C LEU A 41 13.00 -2.92 5.75
N VAL A 42 12.82 -1.62 5.96
CA VAL A 42 12.14 -0.69 5.06
C VAL A 42 13.10 0.43 4.68
N TYR A 43 13.24 0.65 3.37
CA TYR A 43 13.99 1.80 2.86
C TYR A 43 13.06 2.97 2.57
N ILE A 44 13.41 4.15 3.10
CA ILE A 44 12.65 5.38 2.89
C ILE A 44 13.52 6.29 2.02
N TYR A 45 13.28 6.27 0.71
CA TYR A 45 13.98 7.13 -0.23
C TYR A 45 13.31 8.50 -0.26
N VAL A 46 14.09 9.55 -0.04
CA VAL A 46 13.61 10.92 -0.07
C VAL A 46 14.42 11.67 -1.11
N HIS A 47 13.73 12.27 -2.09
CA HIS A 47 14.39 13.05 -3.12
C HIS A 47 15.15 14.24 -2.51
N SER A 48 16.42 14.38 -2.87
CA SER A 48 17.32 15.34 -2.25
C SER A 48 16.86 16.80 -2.26
N SER A 49 16.08 17.20 -3.28
CA SER A 49 15.56 18.58 -3.38
C SER A 49 14.54 18.95 -2.31
N ILE A 50 13.91 17.98 -1.64
CA ILE A 50 12.90 18.21 -0.59
C ILE A 50 13.37 17.78 0.80
N TYR A 51 14.47 17.02 0.89
CA TYR A 51 14.95 16.41 2.12
C TYR A 51 15.13 17.41 3.27
N SER A 52 15.85 18.51 3.02
CA SER A 52 16.13 19.53 4.03
C SER A 52 14.88 20.30 4.46
N GLY A 53 13.92 20.49 3.54
CA GLY A 53 12.67 21.20 3.80
C GLY A 53 11.63 20.39 4.58
N LEU A 54 11.81 19.06 4.66
CA LEU A 54 10.87 18.12 5.27
C LEU A 54 11.50 17.23 6.36
N THR A 55 12.69 17.58 6.85
CA THR A 55 13.43 16.73 7.80
C THR A 55 12.59 16.35 9.05
N PRO A 56 11.87 17.28 9.72
CA PRO A 56 11.02 16.91 10.85
C PRO A 56 9.94 15.89 10.49
N GLU A 57 9.27 16.07 9.35
CA GLU A 57 8.20 15.20 8.87
C GLU A 57 8.74 13.81 8.52
N ILE A 58 9.90 13.72 7.87
CA ILE A 58 10.57 12.44 7.56
C ILE A 58 11.03 11.71 8.81
N GLN A 59 11.57 12.42 9.81
CA GLN A 59 11.98 11.82 11.08
C GLN A 59 10.80 11.30 11.89
N GLN A 60 9.67 12.02 11.88
CA GLN A 60 8.44 11.53 12.48
C GLN A 60 7.95 10.27 11.77
N TYR A 61 7.92 10.27 10.43
CA TYR A 61 7.51 9.12 9.65
C TYR A 61 8.43 7.90 9.88
N GLU A 62 9.75 8.10 9.96
CA GLU A 62 10.71 7.05 10.30
C GLU A 62 10.42 6.44 11.68
N THR A 63 10.13 7.29 12.68
CA THR A 63 9.77 6.87 14.04
C THR A 63 8.47 6.09 14.04
N ASP A 64 7.47 6.56 13.30
CA ASP A 64 6.16 5.93 13.16
C ASP A 64 6.25 4.52 12.55
N VAL A 65 7.07 4.35 11.51
CA VAL A 65 7.33 3.04 10.88
C VAL A 65 8.12 2.13 11.82
N SER A 66 9.11 2.67 12.54
CA SER A 66 9.86 1.93 13.55
C SER A 66 8.96 1.44 14.70
N ASN A 67 8.04 2.26 15.16
CA ASN A 67 7.05 1.91 16.19
C ASN A 67 6.08 0.82 15.73
N GLN A 68 5.86 0.69 14.41
CA GLN A 68 5.09 -0.41 13.83
C GLN A 68 5.88 -1.74 13.79
N GLY A 69 7.18 -1.71 14.13
CA GLY A 69 8.04 -2.88 14.31
C GLY A 69 8.94 -3.20 13.12
N TYR A 70 9.17 -2.26 12.21
CA TYR A 70 10.11 -2.40 11.10
C TYR A 70 11.44 -1.72 11.41
N ASP A 71 12.54 -2.27 10.91
CA ASP A 71 13.80 -1.52 10.84
C ASP A 71 13.70 -0.52 9.68
N THR A 72 14.18 0.71 9.88
CA THR A 72 14.12 1.75 8.85
C THR A 72 15.50 2.20 8.41
N LYS A 73 15.60 2.61 7.15
CA LYS A 73 16.75 3.37 6.65
C LYS A 73 16.27 4.50 5.76
N VAL A 74 16.40 5.72 6.26
CA VAL A 74 16.18 6.93 5.45
C VAL A 74 17.37 7.18 4.53
N ILE A 75 17.11 7.35 3.24
CA ILE A 75 18.10 7.55 2.19
C ILE A 75 17.81 8.87 1.48
N ASN A 76 18.72 9.83 1.62
CA ASN A 76 18.73 11.04 0.81
C ASN A 76 19.19 10.70 -0.62
N TRP A 77 18.25 10.65 -1.56
CA TRP A 77 18.47 10.13 -2.90
C TRP A 77 18.68 11.24 -3.94
N THR A 78 19.74 11.13 -4.74
CA THR A 78 20.16 12.13 -5.73
C THR A 78 20.23 11.60 -7.16
N SER A 79 20.24 10.27 -7.35
CA SER A 79 20.41 9.68 -8.68
C SER A 79 19.10 9.69 -9.45
N ALA A 80 19.12 10.18 -10.69
CA ALA A 80 18.00 10.06 -11.62
C ALA A 80 18.00 8.73 -12.41
N ILE A 81 19.00 7.86 -12.19
CA ILE A 81 19.19 6.64 -12.99
C ILE A 81 18.35 5.50 -12.40
N VAL A 82 17.35 5.06 -13.15
CA VAL A 82 16.41 3.97 -12.81
C VAL A 82 17.15 2.69 -12.40
N ALA A 83 18.13 2.25 -13.21
CA ALA A 83 18.92 1.04 -12.95
C ALA A 83 19.72 1.12 -11.64
N THR A 84 20.22 2.30 -11.27
CA THR A 84 20.95 2.52 -10.01
C THR A 84 20.02 2.37 -8.80
N LEU A 85 18.76 2.83 -8.90
CA LEU A 85 17.76 2.63 -7.85
C LEU A 85 17.39 1.16 -7.71
N LYS A 86 17.13 0.46 -8.82
CA LYS A 86 16.84 -0.99 -8.79
C LYS A 86 18.00 -1.77 -8.17
N GLN A 87 19.24 -1.52 -8.59
CA GLN A 87 20.41 -2.16 -8.00
C GLN A 87 20.55 -1.88 -6.50
N ASN A 88 20.21 -0.68 -6.03
CA ASN A 88 20.26 -0.35 -4.61
C ASN A 88 19.24 -1.17 -3.78
N LEU A 89 18.03 -1.37 -4.32
CA LEU A 89 17.01 -2.22 -3.72
C LEU A 89 17.43 -3.70 -3.74
N THR A 90 17.91 -4.21 -4.87
CA THR A 90 18.42 -5.58 -5.00
C THR A 90 19.54 -5.88 -4.01
N ASN A 91 20.47 -4.94 -3.81
CA ASN A 91 21.55 -5.07 -2.83
C ASN A 91 21.07 -5.07 -1.37
N ALA A 92 19.91 -4.45 -1.10
CA ALA A 92 19.32 -4.39 0.23
C ALA A 92 18.44 -5.60 0.56
N TYR A 93 17.92 -6.29 -0.46
CA TYR A 93 17.12 -7.50 -0.27
C TYR A 93 17.76 -8.58 0.62
N PRO A 94 19.02 -9.00 0.42
CA PRO A 94 19.67 -9.96 1.31
C PRO A 94 19.91 -9.43 2.73
N LEU A 95 19.75 -8.12 2.97
CA LEU A 95 19.80 -7.51 4.31
C LEU A 95 18.44 -7.54 5.02
N GLY A 96 17.41 -8.16 4.41
CA GLY A 96 16.07 -8.29 4.98
C GLY A 96 15.06 -7.24 4.52
N LEU A 97 15.30 -6.56 3.39
CA LEU A 97 14.36 -5.59 2.81
C LEU A 97 12.99 -6.25 2.55
N LYS A 98 11.92 -5.62 3.01
CA LYS A 98 10.53 -6.01 2.76
C LYS A 98 9.81 -5.07 1.80
N GLY A 99 10.22 -3.81 1.79
CA GLY A 99 9.63 -2.79 0.95
C GLY A 99 10.37 -1.48 1.00
N ALA A 100 9.95 -0.56 0.15
CA ALA A 100 10.45 0.80 0.16
C ALA A 100 9.34 1.83 -0.07
N VAL A 101 9.60 3.04 0.43
CA VAL A 101 8.73 4.19 0.26
C VAL A 101 9.51 5.26 -0.48
N PHE A 102 8.94 5.73 -1.59
CA PHE A 102 9.53 6.74 -2.45
C PHE A 102 8.86 8.08 -2.22
N ILE A 103 9.60 9.04 -1.66
CA ILE A 103 9.10 10.35 -1.28
C ILE A 103 9.76 11.40 -2.17
N GLY A 104 8.97 12.15 -2.93
CA GLY A 104 9.50 13.06 -3.94
C GLY A 104 9.61 12.47 -5.34
N ASN A 105 10.27 13.23 -6.22
CA ASN A 105 10.57 12.84 -7.60
C ASN A 105 11.69 11.77 -7.65
N ILE A 106 11.49 10.65 -6.96
CA ILE A 106 12.30 9.45 -7.09
C ILE A 106 12.07 8.87 -8.50
N PRO A 107 13.12 8.47 -9.25
CA PRO A 107 12.96 7.96 -10.60
C PRO A 107 11.94 6.81 -10.67
N HIS A 108 11.25 6.71 -11.80
CA HIS A 108 10.32 5.64 -12.12
C HIS A 108 10.80 4.95 -13.39
N ALA A 109 10.59 3.63 -13.46
CA ALA A 109 10.80 2.91 -14.71
C ALA A 109 9.61 3.18 -15.64
N MET A 110 9.90 3.40 -16.91
CA MET A 110 8.93 3.28 -18.00
C MET A 110 9.11 1.90 -18.61
N VAL A 111 8.02 1.26 -19.01
CA VAL A 111 8.02 -0.04 -19.70
C VAL A 111 7.18 0.08 -20.97
N ASP A 112 7.56 -0.64 -22.03
CA ASP A 112 6.83 -0.68 -23.30
C ASP A 112 6.29 -2.08 -23.60
N MET A 113 5.46 -2.57 -22.68
CA MET A 113 4.82 -3.88 -22.78
C MET A 113 3.33 -3.69 -23.02
N TRP A 114 2.88 -3.90 -24.25
CA TRP A 114 1.48 -3.63 -24.65
C TRP A 114 1.09 -2.16 -24.46
N GLY A 115 2.02 -1.25 -24.73
CA GLY A 115 1.90 0.20 -24.53
C GLY A 115 2.85 0.71 -23.46
N GLN A 116 3.12 2.03 -23.49
CA GLN A 116 4.05 2.70 -22.58
C GLN A 116 3.37 3.15 -21.29
N TYR A 117 3.96 2.83 -20.14
CA TYR A 117 3.47 3.24 -18.82
C TYR A 117 4.57 3.20 -17.76
N ALA A 118 4.39 3.96 -16.69
CA ALA A 118 5.27 3.89 -15.53
C ALA A 118 4.99 2.62 -14.72
N SER A 119 6.03 1.92 -14.27
CA SER A 119 5.88 0.68 -13.51
C SER A 119 6.73 0.69 -12.25
N ASP A 120 6.05 0.71 -11.09
CA ASP A 120 6.72 0.40 -9.83
C ASP A 120 6.98 -1.10 -9.66
N PHE A 121 6.25 -1.94 -10.39
CA PHE A 121 6.47 -3.38 -10.43
C PHE A 121 7.90 -3.72 -10.85
N TYR A 122 8.50 -2.93 -11.75
CA TYR A 122 9.92 -3.02 -12.10
C TYR A 122 10.86 -2.95 -10.89
N TYR A 123 10.51 -2.20 -9.85
CA TYR A 123 11.28 -2.12 -8.60
C TYR A 123 10.86 -3.14 -7.55
N MET A 124 9.67 -3.72 -7.68
CA MET A 124 9.14 -4.73 -6.76
C MET A 124 9.69 -6.12 -7.06
N ASP A 125 9.83 -6.46 -8.34
CA ASP A 125 10.46 -7.67 -8.83
C ASP A 125 11.98 -7.44 -8.99
N LEU A 126 12.74 -8.02 -8.07
CA LEU A 126 14.18 -7.81 -7.90
C LEU A 126 15.02 -8.89 -8.59
N ASP A 127 14.46 -10.05 -8.87
CA ASP A 127 15.17 -11.21 -9.44
C ASP A 127 14.69 -11.66 -10.83
N GLY A 128 13.61 -11.04 -11.32
CA GLY A 128 13.08 -11.13 -12.67
C GLY A 128 13.93 -10.40 -13.71
N GLN A 129 13.85 -10.88 -14.94
CA GLN A 129 14.55 -10.38 -16.11
C GLN A 129 13.67 -9.39 -16.88
N TRP A 130 14.20 -8.21 -17.13
CA TRP A 130 13.56 -7.15 -17.89
C TRP A 130 14.41 -6.85 -19.13
N ASP A 131 13.88 -7.15 -20.30
CA ASP A 131 14.60 -7.08 -21.57
C ASP A 131 14.24 -5.77 -22.29
N ASP A 132 15.27 -4.98 -22.61
CA ASP A 132 15.23 -3.69 -23.31
C ASP A 132 16.15 -3.81 -24.54
N ILE A 133 15.62 -4.37 -25.63
CA ILE A 133 16.45 -4.88 -26.74
C ILE A 133 16.22 -4.13 -28.05
N PHE A 134 14.98 -3.72 -28.36
CA PHE A 134 14.65 -3.22 -29.69
C PHE A 134 13.57 -2.14 -29.67
N PRO A 135 13.94 -0.86 -29.47
CA PRO A 135 15.29 -0.32 -29.27
C PRO A 135 15.72 -0.28 -27.78
N PRO A 136 17.04 -0.37 -27.46
CA PRO A 136 17.52 -0.20 -26.08
C PRO A 136 17.41 1.28 -25.67
N ASP A 137 16.24 1.69 -25.20
CA ASP A 137 15.89 3.07 -24.89
C ASP A 137 15.59 3.31 -23.40
N GLY A 138 15.77 2.27 -22.57
CA GLY A 138 15.51 2.29 -21.14
C GLY A 138 14.07 1.90 -20.79
N MET A 139 13.27 1.44 -21.76
CA MET A 139 11.90 0.98 -21.57
C MET A 139 11.78 -0.51 -21.93
N PRO A 140 11.90 -1.42 -20.95
CA PRO A 140 11.80 -2.85 -21.23
C PRO A 140 10.53 -3.23 -21.99
N GLU A 141 10.66 -4.04 -23.04
CA GLU A 141 9.56 -4.53 -23.87
C GLU A 141 9.17 -5.97 -23.55
N ALA A 142 9.94 -6.64 -22.68
CA ALA A 142 9.61 -7.96 -22.15
C ALA A 142 10.03 -8.15 -20.69
N HIS A 143 9.31 -9.02 -20.00
CA HIS A 143 9.55 -9.42 -18.61
C HIS A 143 9.42 -10.94 -18.47
N SER A 144 10.35 -11.55 -17.74
CA SER A 144 10.38 -13.00 -17.47
C SER A 144 11.07 -13.31 -16.15
N ASN A 145 11.10 -14.59 -15.75
CA ASN A 145 11.60 -15.05 -14.44
C ASN A 145 13.04 -14.68 -14.08
N GLY A 146 13.92 -14.37 -15.05
CA GLY A 146 15.33 -14.13 -14.78
C GLY A 146 16.01 -15.20 -13.92
N THR A 147 16.46 -14.81 -12.72
CA THR A 147 17.10 -15.72 -11.76
C THR A 147 16.14 -16.31 -10.73
N GLY A 148 14.90 -15.81 -10.64
CA GLY A 148 13.86 -16.28 -9.73
C GLY A 148 12.53 -16.50 -10.42
N ASP A 149 11.54 -15.68 -10.11
CA ASP A 149 10.20 -15.73 -10.71
C ASP A 149 9.74 -14.33 -11.19
N MET A 150 8.47 -14.17 -11.55
CA MET A 150 7.93 -12.87 -12.00
C MET A 150 7.13 -12.18 -10.89
N TYR A 151 7.07 -12.72 -9.68
CA TYR A 151 6.36 -12.11 -8.56
C TYR A 151 7.23 -11.03 -7.89
N PRO A 152 6.61 -10.11 -7.15
CA PRO A 152 7.38 -9.11 -6.41
C PRO A 152 8.01 -9.68 -5.12
N GLU A 153 9.30 -9.43 -4.93
CA GLU A 153 10.02 -9.72 -3.68
C GLU A 153 9.69 -8.70 -2.58
N ILE A 154 9.48 -7.44 -2.98
CA ILE A 154 9.24 -6.31 -2.09
C ILE A 154 7.99 -5.52 -2.52
N TRP A 155 7.44 -4.70 -1.63
CA TRP A 155 6.39 -3.74 -1.97
C TRP A 155 6.96 -2.33 -2.09
N ILE A 156 6.28 -1.48 -2.87
CA ILE A 156 6.64 -0.07 -3.07
C ILE A 156 5.40 0.80 -2.89
N GLY A 157 5.57 1.98 -2.28
CA GLY A 157 4.60 3.06 -2.33
C GLY A 157 5.23 4.41 -2.65
N ARG A 158 4.48 5.30 -3.33
CA ARG A 158 4.94 6.63 -3.75
C ARG A 158 4.17 7.76 -3.07
N ILE A 159 4.89 8.68 -2.43
CA ILE A 159 4.33 9.91 -1.86
C ILE A 159 4.93 11.08 -2.64
N ASN A 160 4.18 11.61 -3.60
CA ASN A 160 4.64 12.71 -4.44
C ASN A 160 3.48 13.56 -5.01
N PRO A 161 3.28 14.82 -4.55
CA PRO A 161 2.27 15.70 -5.09
C PRO A 161 2.75 16.45 -6.35
N SER A 162 3.96 16.21 -6.88
CA SER A 162 4.53 17.03 -7.96
C SER A 162 3.76 16.98 -9.30
N SER A 163 2.86 16.03 -9.51
CA SER A 163 1.97 16.05 -10.67
C SER A 163 0.85 17.10 -10.55
N LEU A 164 0.56 17.55 -9.32
CA LEU A 164 -0.51 18.50 -9.01
C LEU A 164 -0.04 19.95 -9.21
N ASN A 165 -0.70 20.66 -10.12
CA ASN A 165 -0.43 22.09 -10.37
C ASN A 165 -1.31 23.05 -9.55
N ASN A 166 -2.18 22.49 -8.70
CA ASN A 166 -3.23 23.15 -7.94
C ASN A 166 -2.96 23.16 -6.42
N VAL A 167 -1.77 22.72 -5.98
CA VAL A 167 -1.40 22.67 -4.56
C VAL A 167 -0.04 23.34 -4.30
N ASN A 168 0.18 23.82 -3.08
CA ASN A 168 1.52 24.14 -2.61
C ASN A 168 2.24 22.83 -2.28
N ILE A 169 3.21 22.43 -3.10
CA ILE A 169 3.92 21.14 -3.00
C ILE A 169 4.50 20.90 -1.61
N THR A 170 5.18 21.88 -1.02
CA THR A 170 5.79 21.72 0.32
C THR A 170 4.71 21.54 1.38
N GLN A 171 3.65 22.34 1.35
CA GLN A 171 2.56 22.21 2.32
C GLN A 171 1.81 20.87 2.15
N ALA A 172 1.61 20.42 0.91
CA ALA A 172 0.96 19.13 0.62
C ALA A 172 1.71 17.95 1.26
N TYR A 173 3.05 17.95 1.25
CA TYR A 173 3.85 16.96 1.98
C TYR A 173 3.62 17.04 3.49
N LYS A 174 3.68 18.24 4.07
CA LYS A 174 3.52 18.42 5.53
C LYS A 174 2.15 17.98 6.00
N ASP A 175 1.11 18.37 5.28
CA ASP A 175 -0.26 17.97 5.57
C ASP A 175 -0.41 16.45 5.44
N TYR A 176 0.18 15.83 4.42
CA TYR A 176 0.16 14.38 4.25
C TYR A 176 0.81 13.65 5.43
N PHE A 177 2.02 14.01 5.83
CA PHE A 177 2.71 13.34 6.95
C PHE A 177 2.02 13.60 8.29
N ALA A 178 1.44 14.80 8.50
CA ALA A 178 0.64 15.08 9.69
C ALA A 178 -0.60 14.18 9.77
N ARG A 179 -1.30 13.95 8.65
CA ARG A 179 -2.45 13.03 8.60
C ARG A 179 -2.05 11.58 8.80
N ASN A 180 -0.94 11.15 8.18
CA ASN A 180 -0.40 9.81 8.36
C ASN A 180 -0.08 9.53 9.84
N HIS A 181 0.63 10.46 10.49
CA HIS A 181 0.91 10.38 11.92
C HIS A 181 -0.38 10.37 12.76
N ALA A 182 -1.33 11.27 12.46
CA ALA A 182 -2.61 11.34 13.17
C ALA A 182 -3.38 10.01 13.10
N TYR A 183 -3.36 9.34 11.94
CA TYR A 183 -3.98 8.03 11.79
C TYR A 183 -3.30 6.97 12.67
N ARG A 184 -1.96 6.91 12.64
CA ARG A 184 -1.17 5.96 13.45
C ARG A 184 -1.33 6.19 14.96
N MET A 185 -1.58 7.44 15.37
CA MET A 185 -1.84 7.81 16.75
C MET A 185 -3.31 7.67 17.15
N GLY A 186 -4.21 7.27 16.24
CA GLY A 186 -5.64 7.12 16.49
C GLY A 186 -6.38 8.44 16.71
N THR A 187 -5.83 9.57 16.25
CA THR A 187 -6.51 10.89 16.29
C THR A 187 -7.23 11.22 14.99
N LEU A 188 -6.84 10.61 13.88
CA LEU A 188 -7.63 10.52 12.66
C LEU A 188 -8.21 9.11 12.55
N THR A 189 -9.52 8.97 12.70
CA THR A 189 -10.21 7.67 12.66
C THR A 189 -11.43 7.70 11.74
N ARG A 190 -11.83 6.53 11.26
CA ARG A 190 -13.13 6.30 10.60
C ARG A 190 -13.82 5.09 11.25
N PRO A 191 -15.15 4.97 11.11
CA PRO A 191 -15.78 3.68 11.36
C PRO A 191 -15.19 2.64 10.39
N HIS A 192 -15.06 1.39 10.84
CA HIS A 192 -14.67 0.25 10.00
C HIS A 192 -15.79 -0.09 8.99
N LYS A 193 -16.00 0.84 8.05
CA LYS A 193 -17.09 0.85 7.08
C LYS A 193 -16.53 1.19 5.71
N ALA A 194 -16.91 0.42 4.71
CA ALA A 194 -16.45 0.63 3.34
C ALA A 194 -17.59 1.04 2.38
N LEU A 195 -17.18 1.69 1.29
CA LEU A 195 -17.99 1.93 0.11
C LEU A 195 -17.52 0.98 -1.01
N LEU A 196 -18.42 0.17 -1.53
CA LEU A 196 -18.22 -0.58 -2.77
C LEU A 196 -19.07 0.07 -3.86
N TYR A 197 -18.42 0.79 -4.77
CA TYR A 197 -19.07 1.53 -5.85
C TYR A 197 -18.77 0.87 -7.19
N ILE A 198 -19.75 0.19 -7.76
CA ILE A 198 -19.65 -0.61 -8.98
C ILE A 198 -20.45 0.10 -10.08
N ASP A 199 -19.76 0.74 -11.03
CA ASP A 199 -20.40 1.33 -12.20
C ASP A 199 -20.96 0.25 -13.15
N ASP A 200 -21.93 0.65 -13.96
CA ASP A 200 -22.81 -0.14 -14.82
C ASP A 200 -22.14 -1.31 -15.55
N SER A 201 -20.95 -1.10 -16.10
CA SER A 201 -20.21 -2.14 -16.85
C SER A 201 -19.94 -3.39 -16.02
N TRP A 202 -19.88 -3.24 -14.70
CA TRP A 202 -19.54 -4.28 -13.75
C TRP A 202 -20.66 -4.68 -12.79
N SER A 203 -21.81 -4.02 -12.87
CA SER A 203 -22.98 -4.23 -12.00
C SER A 203 -23.41 -5.70 -11.87
N GLN A 204 -23.30 -6.48 -12.95
CA GLN A 204 -23.67 -7.91 -12.96
C GLN A 204 -22.83 -8.79 -12.03
N TRP A 205 -21.64 -8.34 -11.61
CA TRP A 205 -20.75 -9.09 -10.71
C TRP A 205 -20.87 -8.63 -9.25
N TYR A 206 -21.92 -7.88 -8.89
CA TYR A 206 -22.03 -7.30 -7.54
C TYR A 206 -21.97 -8.35 -6.41
N ASP A 207 -22.63 -9.51 -6.56
CA ASP A 207 -22.62 -10.57 -5.54
C ASP A 207 -21.20 -11.10 -5.31
N GLU A 208 -20.46 -11.35 -6.42
CA GLU A 208 -19.09 -11.83 -6.37
C GLU A 208 -18.17 -10.80 -5.72
N TYR A 209 -18.25 -9.54 -6.16
CA TYR A 209 -17.42 -8.46 -5.64
C TYR A 209 -17.69 -8.15 -4.18
N LEU A 210 -18.96 -8.15 -3.76
CA LEU A 210 -19.31 -8.01 -2.35
C LEU A 210 -18.77 -9.18 -1.53
N SER A 211 -18.85 -10.42 -2.04
CA SER A 211 -18.31 -11.60 -1.34
C SER A 211 -16.78 -11.59 -1.24
N ASN A 212 -16.08 -11.05 -2.25
CA ASN A 212 -14.62 -10.94 -2.26
C ASN A 212 -14.12 -9.81 -1.36
N PHE A 213 -14.96 -8.85 -0.97
CA PHE A 213 -14.57 -7.72 -0.13
C PHE A 213 -14.51 -8.07 1.37
N THR A 214 -13.77 -9.13 1.71
CA THR A 214 -13.74 -9.74 3.05
C THR A 214 -13.15 -8.86 4.16
N ALA A 215 -12.50 -7.76 3.80
CA ALA A 215 -11.95 -6.76 4.71
C ALA A 215 -13.01 -6.01 5.53
N TYR A 216 -14.27 -5.98 5.06
CA TYR A 216 -15.35 -5.22 5.70
C TYR A 216 -16.63 -6.05 5.78
N SER A 217 -17.34 -5.91 6.90
CA SER A 217 -18.69 -6.45 7.08
C SER A 217 -19.79 -5.38 7.02
N ASP A 218 -19.45 -4.12 7.28
CA ASP A 218 -20.30 -2.95 7.07
C ASP A 218 -19.91 -2.29 5.74
N VAL A 219 -20.70 -2.54 4.70
CA VAL A 219 -20.41 -2.10 3.33
C VAL A 219 -21.66 -1.44 2.74
N ASP A 220 -21.56 -0.16 2.37
CA ASP A 220 -22.53 0.46 1.49
C ASP A 220 -22.15 0.09 0.05
N CYS A 221 -23.01 -0.69 -0.62
CA CYS A 221 -22.76 -1.15 -1.99
C CYS A 221 -23.72 -0.46 -2.97
N PHE A 222 -23.15 0.28 -3.94
CA PHE A 222 -23.88 0.91 -5.04
C PHE A 222 -23.52 0.21 -6.34
N TRP A 223 -24.50 -0.40 -6.99
CA TRP A 223 -24.34 -1.16 -8.24
C TRP A 223 -25.52 -1.02 -9.20
N ASP A 224 -26.64 -0.45 -8.75
CA ASP A 224 -27.81 -0.19 -9.58
C ASP A 224 -27.53 1.01 -10.47
N ASN A 225 -27.56 0.78 -11.79
CA ASN A 225 -27.33 1.77 -12.84
C ASN A 225 -28.12 3.07 -12.66
N SER A 226 -29.31 3.02 -12.06
CA SER A 226 -30.11 4.22 -11.80
C SER A 226 -29.55 5.13 -10.69
N THR A 227 -28.58 4.63 -9.93
CA THR A 227 -28.00 5.28 -8.75
C THR A 227 -26.50 5.56 -8.87
N THR A 228 -25.79 4.82 -9.73
CA THR A 228 -24.33 4.90 -9.94
C THR A 228 -23.94 6.11 -10.80
N THR A 229 -24.27 7.31 -10.34
CA THR A 229 -24.04 8.57 -11.09
C THR A 229 -22.84 9.37 -10.57
N PRO A 230 -22.26 10.29 -11.37
CA PRO A 230 -21.21 11.20 -10.90
C PRO A 230 -21.57 11.96 -9.61
N ALA A 231 -22.79 12.47 -9.53
CA ALA A 231 -23.27 13.23 -8.37
C ALA A 231 -23.42 12.37 -7.12
N ASN A 232 -23.92 11.13 -7.27
CA ASN A 232 -24.03 10.19 -6.17
C ASN A 232 -22.65 9.78 -5.63
N TYR A 233 -21.70 9.49 -6.53
CA TYR A 233 -20.34 9.15 -6.14
C TYR A 233 -19.68 10.29 -5.34
N LEU A 234 -19.72 11.53 -5.85
CA LEU A 234 -19.18 12.69 -5.14
C LEU A 234 -19.84 12.93 -3.78
N ASN A 235 -21.16 12.72 -3.67
CA ASN A 235 -21.86 12.80 -2.40
C ASN A 235 -21.36 11.74 -1.41
N ASN A 236 -21.17 10.50 -1.87
CA ASN A 236 -20.63 9.41 -1.06
C ASN A 236 -19.19 9.70 -0.58
N LEU A 237 -18.36 10.38 -1.37
CA LEU A 237 -17.02 10.78 -0.94
C LEU A 237 -17.01 11.77 0.24
N THR A 238 -18.13 12.43 0.54
CA THR A 238 -18.25 13.29 1.74
C THR A 238 -18.60 12.52 3.01
N GLN A 239 -18.90 11.22 2.90
CA GLN A 239 -19.24 10.35 4.02
C GLN A 239 -18.01 9.65 4.58
N ASN A 240 -18.01 9.44 5.90
CA ASN A 240 -16.88 8.90 6.66
C ASN A 240 -16.66 7.39 6.44
N TYR A 241 -16.34 6.98 5.21
CA TYR A 241 -15.85 5.63 4.94
C TYR A 241 -14.37 5.52 5.37
N GLU A 242 -13.95 4.35 5.80
CA GLU A 242 -12.53 4.05 5.92
C GLU A 242 -11.94 3.74 4.54
N PHE A 243 -12.65 2.93 3.76
CA PHE A 243 -12.17 2.42 2.47
C PHE A 243 -13.21 2.59 1.37
N VAL A 244 -12.76 2.97 0.18
CA VAL A 244 -13.57 3.04 -1.05
C VAL A 244 -12.99 2.11 -2.10
N GLN A 245 -13.77 1.14 -2.56
CA GLN A 245 -13.52 0.44 -3.81
C GLN A 245 -14.36 1.10 -4.91
N LEU A 246 -13.72 1.60 -5.95
CA LEU A 246 -14.40 2.14 -7.14
C LEU A 246 -14.10 1.25 -8.35
N LEU A 247 -15.13 0.81 -9.06
CA LEU A 247 -15.03 0.13 -10.35
C LEU A 247 -15.72 0.99 -11.40
N VAL A 248 -14.93 1.62 -12.27
CA VAL A 248 -15.43 2.61 -13.25
C VAL A 248 -14.47 2.72 -14.43
N HIS A 249 -14.95 3.09 -15.61
CA HIS A 249 -14.05 3.43 -16.73
C HIS A 249 -13.32 4.72 -16.43
N SER A 250 -12.06 4.85 -16.87
CA SER A 250 -11.28 6.06 -16.57
C SER A 250 -10.21 6.37 -17.60
N THR A 251 -9.77 7.62 -17.56
CA THR A 251 -8.46 8.08 -18.04
C THR A 251 -7.63 8.49 -16.81
N GLN A 252 -6.46 9.08 -17.06
CA GLN A 252 -5.65 9.67 -16.01
C GLN A 252 -6.40 10.75 -15.21
N GLN A 253 -7.35 11.46 -15.82
CA GLN A 253 -7.94 12.67 -15.24
C GLN A 253 -9.46 12.59 -15.00
N ASP A 254 -10.14 11.59 -15.59
CA ASP A 254 -11.59 11.45 -15.52
C ASP A 254 -12.02 10.01 -15.19
N HIS A 255 -13.00 9.86 -14.29
CA HIS A 255 -13.84 8.69 -14.16
C HIS A 255 -15.11 8.88 -14.99
N TYR A 256 -15.49 7.92 -15.82
CA TYR A 256 -16.68 8.00 -16.69
C TYR A 256 -17.74 7.00 -16.25
N PHE A 257 -18.96 7.49 -16.03
CA PHE A 257 -20.08 6.71 -15.50
C PHE A 257 -21.06 6.33 -16.60
N GLY A 258 -21.65 5.14 -16.46
CA GLY A 258 -22.69 4.59 -17.33
C GLY A 258 -22.19 3.64 -18.42
N ILE A 259 -23.13 3.17 -19.25
CA ILE A 259 -22.84 2.20 -20.32
C ILE A 259 -22.27 2.90 -21.57
N GLY A 260 -21.30 2.24 -22.22
CA GLY A 260 -20.82 2.59 -23.56
C GLY A 260 -19.35 3.01 -23.61
N ASN A 261 -18.88 3.35 -24.82
CA ASN A 261 -17.55 3.94 -25.03
C ASN A 261 -17.65 5.08 -26.08
N PRO A 262 -17.66 6.36 -25.67
CA PRO A 262 -17.58 6.83 -24.28
C PRO A 262 -18.89 6.60 -23.50
N PRO A 263 -18.83 6.47 -22.16
CA PRO A 263 -20.02 6.41 -21.31
C PRO A 263 -20.89 7.67 -21.43
N SER A 264 -22.20 7.50 -21.23
CA SER A 264 -23.20 8.55 -21.54
C SER A 264 -23.75 9.32 -20.34
N GLU A 265 -23.42 8.93 -19.11
CA GLU A 265 -24.07 9.47 -17.89
C GLU A 265 -23.25 10.53 -17.16
N GLY A 266 -22.06 10.83 -17.69
CA GLY A 266 -21.20 11.92 -17.25
C GLY A 266 -19.87 11.41 -16.69
N TYR A 267 -19.15 12.32 -16.04
CA TYR A 267 -17.83 12.05 -15.52
C TYR A 267 -17.56 12.78 -14.21
N VAL A 268 -16.59 12.26 -13.46
CA VAL A 268 -15.97 12.92 -12.30
C VAL A 268 -14.49 13.10 -12.63
N ASN A 269 -14.03 14.35 -12.67
CA ASN A 269 -12.64 14.65 -12.97
C ASN A 269 -11.85 15.07 -11.72
N TYR A 270 -10.53 15.26 -11.88
CA TYR A 270 -9.65 15.70 -10.79
C TYR A 270 -10.10 17.01 -10.14
N THR A 271 -10.73 17.93 -10.89
CA THR A 271 -11.25 19.20 -10.34
C THR A 271 -12.49 18.96 -9.47
N ASN A 272 -13.34 18.00 -9.84
CA ASN A 272 -14.44 17.59 -8.98
C ASN A 272 -13.93 16.98 -7.66
N ILE A 273 -12.91 16.12 -7.71
CA ILE A 273 -12.27 15.55 -6.52
C ILE A 273 -11.64 16.63 -5.65
N LEU A 274 -10.87 17.55 -6.25
CA LEU A 274 -10.27 18.70 -5.57
C LEU A 274 -11.31 19.53 -4.80
N ASN A 275 -12.46 19.79 -5.43
CA ASN A 275 -13.51 20.64 -4.87
C ASN A 275 -14.49 19.89 -3.96
N THR A 276 -14.32 18.58 -3.81
CA THR A 276 -15.13 17.76 -2.92
C THR A 276 -14.42 17.65 -1.57
N ASN A 277 -15.15 17.83 -0.48
CA ASN A 277 -14.64 17.57 0.86
C ASN A 277 -14.57 16.05 1.10
N THR A 278 -13.66 15.38 0.40
CA THR A 278 -13.40 13.95 0.51
C THR A 278 -13.03 13.59 1.95
N THR A 279 -13.69 12.59 2.51
CA THR A 279 -13.40 12.11 3.88
C THR A 279 -12.87 10.69 3.98
N PRO A 280 -12.99 9.80 2.96
CA PRO A 280 -12.38 8.48 3.04
C PRO A 280 -10.86 8.48 3.19
N LEU A 281 -10.33 7.45 3.85
CA LEU A 281 -8.90 7.32 4.13
C LEU A 281 -8.17 6.53 3.04
N PHE A 282 -8.81 5.48 2.54
CA PHE A 282 -8.20 4.54 1.61
C PHE A 282 -9.05 4.37 0.36
N TYR A 283 -8.38 4.19 -0.77
CA TYR A 283 -9.03 3.98 -2.06
C TYR A 283 -8.36 2.83 -2.79
N ASN A 284 -9.16 2.00 -3.44
CA ASN A 284 -8.69 1.13 -4.52
C ASN A 284 -9.54 1.39 -5.76
N LEU A 285 -8.87 1.88 -6.79
CA LEU A 285 -9.44 2.36 -8.02
C LEU A 285 -9.25 1.30 -9.11
N PHE A 286 -10.28 0.48 -9.34
CA PHE A 286 -10.39 -0.31 -10.55
C PHE A 286 -10.81 0.62 -11.71
N ALA A 287 -9.84 1.43 -12.13
CA ALA A 287 -10.01 2.59 -12.98
C ALA A 287 -8.77 2.78 -13.85
N CYS A 288 -8.94 2.62 -15.17
CA CYS A 288 -7.85 2.68 -16.15
C CYS A 288 -7.00 3.96 -16.00
N SER A 289 -5.70 3.79 -15.85
CA SER A 289 -4.68 4.84 -15.80
C SER A 289 -4.88 5.91 -14.71
N ALA A 290 -5.84 5.76 -13.80
CA ALA A 290 -6.18 6.78 -12.82
C ALA A 290 -4.99 7.10 -11.89
N CYS A 291 -4.08 6.15 -11.67
CA CYS A 291 -2.87 6.32 -10.87
C CYS A 291 -1.60 6.55 -11.71
N ASP A 292 -1.72 6.94 -12.98
CA ASP A 292 -0.59 7.37 -13.79
C ASP A 292 0.00 8.67 -13.22
N PHE A 293 0.93 8.49 -12.29
CA PHE A 293 1.59 9.58 -11.57
C PHE A 293 2.54 10.41 -12.45
N THR A 294 2.76 10.01 -13.70
CA THR A 294 3.55 10.80 -14.67
C THR A 294 2.71 11.87 -15.36
N THR A 295 1.39 11.71 -15.37
CA THR A 295 0.45 12.67 -15.93
C THR A 295 0.09 13.75 -14.90
N SER A 296 0.12 15.02 -15.35
CA SER A 296 -0.27 16.16 -14.51
C SER A 296 -1.72 16.04 -14.07
N ASN A 297 -2.00 16.39 -12.81
CA ASN A 297 -3.34 16.34 -12.22
C ASN A 297 -4.04 14.98 -12.37
N ASN A 298 -3.29 13.88 -12.33
CA ASN A 298 -3.89 12.55 -12.34
C ASN A 298 -4.78 12.32 -11.10
N LEU A 299 -5.83 11.54 -11.28
CA LEU A 299 -6.84 11.26 -10.26
C LEU A 299 -6.24 10.66 -8.99
N GLY A 300 -5.38 9.66 -9.09
CA GLY A 300 -4.82 8.94 -7.95
C GLY A 300 -4.02 9.87 -7.03
N THR A 301 -3.18 10.73 -7.61
CA THR A 301 -2.44 11.75 -6.84
C THR A 301 -3.40 12.80 -6.27
N GLN A 302 -4.43 13.21 -7.05
CA GLN A 302 -5.45 14.14 -6.58
C GLN A 302 -6.24 13.58 -5.39
N TYR A 303 -6.59 12.29 -5.38
CA TYR A 303 -7.21 11.63 -4.23
C TYR A 303 -6.27 11.61 -3.04
N LEU A 304 -5.02 11.18 -3.22
CA LEU A 304 -4.04 11.03 -2.14
C LEU A 304 -3.80 12.35 -1.38
N PHE A 305 -3.70 13.45 -2.12
CA PHE A 305 -3.50 14.78 -1.54
C PHE A 305 -4.80 15.57 -1.34
N SER A 306 -5.96 14.92 -1.46
CA SER A 306 -7.24 15.48 -1.02
C SER A 306 -7.49 15.18 0.46
N ASN A 307 -7.88 16.22 1.20
CA ASN A 307 -8.43 16.20 2.57
C ASN A 307 -7.86 15.13 3.51
N SER A 308 -8.38 13.90 3.50
CA SER A 308 -8.11 12.86 4.51
C SER A 308 -7.34 11.63 4.02
N SER A 309 -7.14 11.46 2.71
CA SER A 309 -6.62 10.22 2.13
C SER A 309 -5.18 9.92 2.55
N LEU A 310 -4.86 8.62 2.64
CA LEU A 310 -3.58 8.09 3.12
C LEU A 310 -2.96 7.06 2.17
N ALA A 311 -3.78 6.28 1.46
CA ALA A 311 -3.32 5.38 0.40
C ALA A 311 -4.35 5.25 -0.71
N VAL A 312 -3.88 5.21 -1.95
CA VAL A 312 -4.65 4.99 -3.17
C VAL A 312 -3.96 3.90 -3.97
N ILE A 313 -4.66 2.78 -4.15
CA ILE A 313 -4.23 1.68 -4.99
C ILE A 313 -4.90 1.85 -6.35
N GLY A 314 -4.16 1.62 -7.43
CA GLY A 314 -4.71 1.68 -8.78
C GLY A 314 -3.64 1.42 -9.83
N SER A 315 -3.98 1.67 -11.09
CA SER A 315 -3.10 1.38 -12.24
C SER A 315 -2.57 2.66 -12.90
N THR A 316 -1.31 2.61 -13.33
CA THR A 316 -0.66 3.60 -14.20
C THR A 316 -1.00 3.42 -15.68
N ARG A 317 -1.69 2.32 -16.04
CA ARG A 317 -2.13 1.98 -17.40
C ARG A 317 -3.59 1.54 -17.43
N THR A 318 -4.11 1.22 -18.61
CA THR A 318 -5.39 0.52 -18.77
C THR A 318 -5.49 -0.70 -17.85
N GLY A 319 -6.64 -0.87 -17.21
CA GLY A 319 -6.89 -1.92 -16.21
C GLY A 319 -6.91 -1.38 -14.78
N GLY A 320 -6.80 -2.29 -13.81
CA GLY A 320 -6.86 -1.99 -12.39
C GLY A 320 -6.82 -3.29 -11.57
N MET A 321 -6.90 -3.15 -10.24
CA MET A 321 -7.00 -4.31 -9.35
C MET A 321 -8.37 -4.96 -9.48
N ASN A 322 -8.49 -6.04 -10.28
CA ASN A 322 -9.71 -6.83 -10.22
C ASN A 322 -9.91 -7.30 -8.77
N MET A 323 -11.17 -7.31 -8.33
CA MET A 323 -11.55 -7.56 -6.95
C MET A 323 -11.29 -9.02 -6.58
N TYR A 324 -10.05 -9.29 -6.18
CA TYR A 324 -9.58 -10.61 -5.78
C TYR A 324 -9.54 -10.73 -4.26
N GLN A 325 -10.24 -11.75 -3.74
CA GLN A 325 -10.46 -11.94 -2.31
C GLN A 325 -9.16 -11.93 -1.49
N SER A 326 -8.08 -12.54 -2.00
CA SER A 326 -6.83 -12.65 -1.24
C SER A 326 -6.22 -11.29 -0.85
N PHE A 327 -6.44 -10.23 -1.64
CA PHE A 327 -6.01 -8.88 -1.24
C PHE A 327 -6.73 -8.43 0.03
N TYR A 328 -8.04 -8.58 0.05
CA TYR A 328 -8.88 -8.16 1.18
C TYR A 328 -8.74 -9.09 2.38
N ASP A 329 -8.47 -10.38 2.17
CA ASP A 329 -8.16 -11.31 3.24
C ASP A 329 -6.89 -10.89 4.00
N GLU A 330 -5.85 -10.43 3.30
CA GLU A 330 -4.64 -9.93 3.97
C GLU A 330 -4.94 -8.67 4.79
N LEU A 331 -5.72 -7.73 4.26
CA LEU A 331 -6.14 -6.55 5.00
C LEU A 331 -6.97 -6.90 6.23
N ASN A 332 -7.94 -7.82 6.10
CA ASN A 332 -8.76 -8.33 7.21
C ASN A 332 -7.90 -8.99 8.30
N ASN A 333 -6.79 -9.62 7.90
CA ASN A 333 -5.82 -10.23 8.81
C ASN A 333 -4.80 -9.22 9.39
N GLY A 334 -5.03 -7.91 9.21
CA GLY A 334 -4.20 -6.84 9.75
C GLY A 334 -2.85 -6.70 9.03
N LYS A 335 -2.73 -7.15 7.78
CA LYS A 335 -1.56 -6.87 6.96
C LYS A 335 -1.60 -5.44 6.43
N ILE A 336 -0.41 -4.94 6.14
CA ILE A 336 -0.23 -3.64 5.49
C ILE A 336 -0.61 -3.73 4.01
N PHE A 337 -1.01 -2.60 3.41
CA PHE A 337 -1.35 -2.53 1.98
C PHE A 337 -0.27 -3.08 1.05
N GLY A 338 1.01 -2.86 1.37
CA GLY A 338 2.14 -3.37 0.59
C GLY A 338 2.15 -4.90 0.50
N GLU A 339 1.94 -5.60 1.62
CA GLU A 339 1.88 -7.07 1.63
C GLU A 339 0.60 -7.57 0.96
N ALA A 340 -0.54 -6.89 1.18
CA ALA A 340 -1.79 -7.24 0.52
C ALA A 340 -1.65 -7.15 -1.02
N LEU A 341 -1.03 -6.09 -1.55
CA LEU A 341 -0.80 -5.95 -2.98
C LEU A 341 0.18 -7.03 -3.52
N LYS A 342 1.24 -7.37 -2.76
CA LYS A 342 2.12 -8.49 -3.13
C LYS A 342 1.35 -9.82 -3.21
N THR A 343 0.43 -10.07 -2.28
CA THR A 343 -0.45 -11.25 -2.34
C THR A 343 -1.38 -11.18 -3.55
N TRP A 344 -1.92 -10.01 -3.88
CA TRP A 344 -2.76 -9.82 -5.08
C TRP A 344 -2.01 -10.18 -6.37
N PHE A 345 -0.73 -9.84 -6.49
CA PHE A 345 0.08 -10.25 -7.66
C PHE A 345 0.19 -11.76 -7.83
N ARG A 346 -0.15 -12.57 -6.82
CA ARG A 346 -0.21 -14.04 -6.94
C ARG A 346 -1.55 -14.58 -7.45
N ASP A 347 -2.46 -13.69 -7.85
CA ASP A 347 -3.70 -14.08 -8.51
C ASP A 347 -3.40 -14.85 -9.82
N PRO A 348 -3.88 -16.10 -9.97
CA PRO A 348 -3.63 -16.91 -11.16
C PRO A 348 -4.32 -16.39 -12.42
N ASN A 349 -5.28 -15.47 -12.29
CA ASN A 349 -6.01 -14.88 -13.41
C ASN A 349 -5.46 -13.51 -13.78
N TYR A 350 -4.99 -12.71 -12.82
CA TYR A 350 -4.62 -11.31 -13.06
C TYR A 350 -3.16 -11.00 -12.81
N GLY A 351 -2.46 -11.79 -11.99
CA GLY A 351 -1.03 -11.64 -11.73
C GLY A 351 -0.15 -11.87 -12.97
N PRO A 352 1.18 -11.76 -12.85
CA PRO A 352 2.11 -11.79 -13.98
C PRO A 352 2.14 -13.16 -14.70
N TYR A 353 1.78 -14.25 -14.01
CA TYR A 353 1.58 -15.58 -14.59
C TYR A 353 0.16 -15.86 -15.09
N GLY A 354 -0.73 -14.88 -14.99
CA GLY A 354 -2.08 -14.99 -15.50
C GLY A 354 -2.13 -15.14 -17.02
N PRO A 355 -3.32 -15.44 -17.57
CA PRO A 355 -3.50 -15.47 -19.02
C PRO A 355 -3.09 -14.17 -19.71
N TRP A 356 -2.67 -14.28 -20.97
CA TRP A 356 -2.12 -13.14 -21.72
C TRP A 356 -3.06 -11.93 -21.81
N TRP A 357 -4.37 -12.16 -21.81
CA TRP A 357 -5.37 -11.10 -21.90
C TRP A 357 -5.54 -10.29 -20.62
N SER A 358 -5.09 -10.79 -19.47
CA SER A 358 -5.29 -10.18 -18.15
C SER A 358 -3.98 -9.80 -17.46
N HIS A 359 -2.93 -10.61 -17.58
CA HIS A 359 -1.66 -10.35 -16.88
C HIS A 359 -1.01 -9.03 -17.31
N GLN A 360 -1.26 -8.59 -18.56
CA GLN A 360 -0.74 -7.36 -19.14
C GLN A 360 -1.13 -6.12 -18.33
N TYR A 361 -2.21 -6.19 -17.55
CA TYR A 361 -2.70 -5.06 -16.76
C TYR A 361 -2.12 -4.99 -15.35
N SER A 362 -1.53 -6.07 -14.82
CA SER A 362 -1.07 -6.11 -13.43
C SER A 362 0.19 -5.29 -13.19
N MET A 363 1.13 -5.26 -14.14
CA MET A 363 2.44 -4.61 -13.96
C MET A 363 2.36 -3.07 -13.88
N GLY A 364 1.19 -2.48 -14.13
CA GLY A 364 0.92 -1.06 -13.88
C GLY A 364 0.33 -0.77 -12.50
N MET A 365 0.03 -1.78 -11.70
CA MET A 365 -0.50 -1.60 -10.35
C MET A 365 0.54 -0.92 -9.45
N THR A 366 0.10 0.09 -8.70
CA THR A 366 0.93 0.84 -7.76
C THR A 366 0.14 1.24 -6.52
N ILE A 367 0.87 1.63 -5.48
CA ILE A 367 0.34 2.30 -4.29
C ILE A 367 0.85 3.73 -4.30
N LEU A 368 -0.07 4.69 -4.40
CA LEU A 368 0.21 6.09 -4.10
C LEU A 368 -0.12 6.31 -2.63
N GLY A 369 0.85 6.74 -1.83
CA GLY A 369 0.72 6.91 -0.38
C GLY A 369 1.59 5.95 0.42
N ASP A 370 1.17 5.66 1.64
CA ASP A 370 1.93 4.88 2.61
C ASP A 370 1.53 3.39 2.56
N PRO A 371 2.40 2.51 2.02
CA PRO A 371 2.09 1.09 1.88
C PRO A 371 2.13 0.33 3.21
N LEU A 372 2.58 0.98 4.30
CA LEU A 372 2.69 0.38 5.64
C LEU A 372 1.43 0.55 6.48
N LEU A 373 0.41 1.23 5.98
CA LEU A 373 -0.84 1.37 6.73
C LEU A 373 -1.65 0.07 6.71
N THR A 374 -2.35 -0.17 7.80
CA THR A 374 -3.38 -1.20 7.94
C THR A 374 -4.73 -0.52 8.00
N ILE A 375 -5.79 -1.27 7.70
CA ILE A 375 -7.17 -0.90 8.08
C ILE A 375 -7.44 -1.31 9.54
#